data_AF-A0A1Y5GHA2-F1
#
_entry.id   AF-A0A1Y5GHA2-F1
#
_cell.length_a   1.000
_cell.length_b   1.000
_cell.length_c   1.000
_cell.angle_alpha   90.00
_cell.angle_beta   90.00
_cell.angle_gamma   90.00
#
_symmetry.space_group_name_H-M   'P 1'
#
loop_
_entity.id
_entity.type
_entity.pdbx_description
1 polymer ?
#
loop_
_entity_poly.entity_id
_entity_poly.type
_entity_poly.pdbx_seq_one_letter_code
_entity_poly.pdbx_strand_id
1 'polypeptide(L)'
;MRIKNRRAVFFFPALSYDITQFALFPLNYAISAACHLQPKDSVWNEEGFESQKLTGSGKPLDQVQQEILQQQDVAYNEEDLVRLYDSLPAVSATDDLVGRAWQGKILRTNASVLDLAEWCIIRPLSYLGVKWGKRYRTQDKGDPLLMRWKDKVYAPIPMWGNVGMTDIKWRGVSTATMNYDHQPWKDYFRLLSNDDGTMVLLGVWTHKHIAGGWFTLTLDPDVVT
;
A
#
# COMPACT_ATOMS: atom_id res chain seq x y z
N MET A 1 -9.12 22.12 -6.24
CA MET A 1 -9.03 21.96 -4.76
C MET A 1 -10.44 21.97 -4.18
N ARG A 2 -10.73 21.13 -3.19
CA ARG A 2 -11.96 21.20 -2.38
C ARG A 2 -11.57 21.43 -0.93
N ILE A 3 -12.34 22.22 -0.20
CA ILE A 3 -12.14 22.43 1.24
C ILE A 3 -13.35 21.86 1.97
N LYS A 4 -13.13 20.92 2.89
CA LYS A 4 -14.17 20.34 3.75
C LYS A 4 -13.57 20.08 5.13
N ASN A 5 -14.33 20.34 6.21
CA ASN A 5 -13.88 20.10 7.59
C ASN A 5 -12.50 20.71 7.92
N ARG A 6 -12.21 21.91 7.39
CA ARG A 6 -10.91 22.62 7.50
C ARG A 6 -9.72 21.86 6.87
N ARG A 7 -10.00 20.90 5.99
CA ARG A 7 -9.00 20.16 5.19
C ARG A 7 -9.06 20.64 3.75
N ALA A 8 -7.93 21.06 3.20
CA ALA A 8 -7.75 21.39 1.79
C ALA A 8 -7.29 20.15 1.03
N VAL A 9 -8.10 19.71 0.06
CA VAL A 9 -7.86 18.49 -0.70
C VAL A 9 -7.66 18.84 -2.17
N PHE A 10 -6.49 18.52 -2.70
CA PHE A 10 -6.12 18.78 -4.08
C PHE A 10 -6.52 17.61 -4.98
N PHE A 11 -6.83 17.95 -6.22
CA PHE A 11 -7.20 17.02 -7.29
C PHE A 11 -6.45 17.50 -8.51
N PHE A 12 -5.62 16.65 -9.08
CA PHE A 12 -4.92 16.96 -10.32
C PHE A 12 -5.66 16.34 -11.51
N PRO A 13 -5.64 16.99 -12.68
CA PRO A 13 -6.18 16.42 -13.91
C PRO A 13 -5.34 15.21 -14.35
N ALA A 14 -5.93 14.28 -15.11
CA ALA A 14 -5.26 13.07 -15.57
C ALA A 14 -3.93 13.35 -16.29
N LEU A 15 -3.91 14.40 -17.13
CA LEU A 15 -2.71 14.84 -17.85
C LEU A 15 -1.51 15.12 -16.93
N SER A 16 -1.74 15.60 -15.69
CA SER A 16 -0.65 15.81 -14.73
C SER A 16 -0.01 14.50 -14.29
N TYR A 17 -0.78 13.41 -14.20
CA TYR A 17 -0.28 12.08 -13.88
C TYR A 17 0.57 11.53 -15.02
N ASP A 18 0.06 11.61 -16.25
CA ASP A 18 0.77 11.09 -17.42
C ASP A 18 2.09 11.84 -17.67
N ILE A 19 2.08 13.18 -17.63
CA ILE A 19 3.29 13.99 -17.84
C ILE A 19 4.32 13.72 -16.73
N THR A 20 3.88 13.69 -15.47
CA THR A 20 4.82 13.50 -14.35
C THR A 20 5.40 12.10 -14.37
N GLN A 21 4.57 11.08 -14.62
CA GLN A 21 5.02 9.70 -14.72
C GLN A 21 6.02 9.52 -15.87
N PHE A 22 5.76 10.11 -17.03
CA PHE A 22 6.69 10.08 -18.16
C PHE A 22 8.03 10.72 -17.80
N ALA A 23 8.01 11.92 -17.20
CA ALA A 23 9.21 12.61 -16.78
C ALA A 23 10.02 11.84 -15.72
N LEU A 24 9.34 11.08 -14.85
CA LEU A 24 9.94 10.28 -13.78
C LEU A 24 10.11 8.80 -14.15
N PHE A 25 9.94 8.44 -15.42
CA PHE A 25 10.13 7.06 -15.87
C PHE A 25 11.48 6.46 -15.48
N PRO A 26 12.63 7.17 -15.60
CA PRO A 26 13.92 6.62 -15.16
C PRO A 26 13.96 6.29 -13.67
N LEU A 27 13.34 7.13 -12.83
CA LEU A 27 13.25 6.88 -11.39
C LEU A 27 12.36 5.67 -11.10
N ASN A 28 11.19 5.58 -11.74
CA ASN A 28 10.27 4.45 -11.56
C ASN A 28 10.89 3.13 -12.05
N TYR A 29 11.69 3.19 -13.11
CA TYR A 29 12.49 2.06 -13.57
C TYR A 29 13.55 1.66 -12.54
N ALA A 30 14.26 2.62 -11.95
CA ALA A 30 15.22 2.35 -10.88
C ALA A 30 14.57 1.71 -9.64
N ILE A 31 13.37 2.16 -9.25
CA ILE A 31 12.58 1.53 -8.17
C ILE A 31 12.24 0.08 -8.51
N SER A 32 11.84 -0.19 -9.75
CA SER A 32 11.58 -1.55 -10.24
C SER A 32 12.84 -2.43 -10.20
N ALA A 33 13.98 -1.89 -10.65
CA ALA A 33 15.26 -2.58 -10.59
C ALA A 33 15.68 -2.88 -9.14
N ALA A 34 15.43 -1.95 -8.20
CA ALA A 34 15.70 -2.15 -6.78
C ALA A 34 14.93 -3.34 -6.18
N CYS A 35 13.73 -3.67 -6.69
CA CYS A 35 12.99 -4.86 -6.27
C CYS A 35 13.74 -6.16 -6.58
N HIS A 36 14.44 -6.21 -7.72
CA HIS A 36 15.29 -7.34 -8.10
C HIS A 36 16.61 -7.41 -7.32
N LEU A 37 16.99 -6.33 -6.64
CA LEU A 37 18.21 -6.22 -5.84
C LEU A 37 17.94 -6.33 -4.35
N GLN A 38 16.71 -6.69 -3.95
CA GLN A 38 16.38 -6.90 -2.55
C GLN A 38 17.23 -8.04 -1.95
N PRO A 39 17.67 -7.93 -0.69
CA PRO A 39 18.48 -8.98 -0.05
C PRO A 39 17.80 -10.35 0.06
N LYS A 40 16.47 -10.40 -0.03
CA LYS A 40 15.67 -11.61 0.06
C LYS A 40 14.78 -11.77 -1.17
N ASP A 41 14.67 -13.01 -1.64
CA ASP A 41 13.72 -13.40 -2.69
C ASP A 41 12.30 -13.36 -2.12
N SER A 42 11.67 -12.19 -2.25
CA SER A 42 10.34 -11.90 -1.69
C SER A 42 9.25 -12.33 -2.68
N VAL A 43 9.26 -13.60 -3.09
CA VAL A 43 8.37 -14.13 -4.13
C VAL A 43 7.36 -15.09 -3.50
N TRP A 44 6.11 -14.65 -3.44
CA TRP A 44 5.08 -15.30 -2.60
C TRP A 44 3.85 -15.79 -3.36
N ASN A 45 3.78 -15.60 -4.68
CA ASN A 45 2.60 -15.92 -5.51
C ASN A 45 2.98 -16.69 -6.79
N GLU A 46 4.02 -17.52 -6.70
CA GLU A 46 4.40 -18.44 -7.78
C GLU A 46 3.56 -19.73 -7.76
N GLU A 47 3.53 -20.40 -8.90
CA GLU A 47 2.87 -21.70 -9.02
C GLU A 47 3.51 -22.71 -8.07
N GLY A 48 2.68 -23.45 -7.32
CA GLY A 48 3.14 -24.44 -6.35
C GLY A 48 3.50 -23.87 -4.97
N PHE A 49 3.38 -22.54 -4.77
CA PHE A 49 3.57 -21.93 -3.46
C PHE A 49 2.62 -22.52 -2.39
N GLU A 50 1.43 -22.98 -2.77
CA GLU A 50 0.48 -23.60 -1.85
C GLU A 50 1.03 -24.83 -1.14
N SER A 51 2.07 -25.46 -1.71
CA SER A 51 2.76 -26.61 -1.11
C SER A 51 3.91 -26.24 -0.17
N GLN A 52 4.31 -24.96 -0.13
CA GLN A 52 5.40 -24.50 0.71
C GLN A 52 4.94 -24.33 2.15
N LYS A 53 5.73 -24.85 3.10
CA LYS A 53 5.46 -24.68 4.53
C LYS A 53 6.14 -23.40 5.01
N LEU A 54 5.34 -22.37 5.28
CA LEU A 54 5.82 -21.15 5.92
C LEU A 54 6.03 -21.37 7.41
N THR A 55 7.27 -21.24 7.86
CA THR A 55 7.64 -21.41 9.27
C THR A 55 7.42 -20.13 10.06
N GLY A 56 7.68 -18.96 9.48
CA GLY A 56 7.62 -17.70 10.19
C GLY A 56 8.68 -17.59 11.30
N SER A 57 8.45 -16.68 12.24
CA SER A 57 9.25 -16.59 13.48
C SER A 57 8.76 -17.52 14.59
N GLY A 58 7.65 -18.24 14.36
CA GLY A 58 6.96 -19.03 15.39
C GLY A 58 5.92 -18.24 16.20
N LYS A 59 5.76 -16.93 15.93
CA LYS A 59 4.72 -16.12 16.56
C LYS A 59 3.30 -16.59 16.14
N PRO A 60 2.33 -16.57 17.07
CA PRO A 60 0.91 -16.69 16.76
C PRO A 60 0.42 -15.54 15.85
N LEU A 61 -0.55 -15.81 14.95
CA LEU A 61 -1.03 -14.81 13.99
C LEU A 61 -1.77 -13.64 14.66
N ASP A 62 -2.50 -13.92 15.73
CA ASP A 62 -3.19 -12.92 16.56
C ASP A 62 -2.19 -11.96 17.21
N GLN A 63 -1.03 -12.48 17.66
CA GLN A 63 0.05 -11.63 18.16
C GLN A 63 0.58 -10.71 17.04
N VAL A 64 0.88 -11.24 15.86
CA VAL A 64 1.39 -10.43 14.73
C VAL A 64 0.37 -9.37 14.32
N GLN A 65 -0.90 -9.73 14.23
CA GLN A 65 -2.00 -8.81 13.93
C GLN A 65 -2.09 -7.68 14.98
N GLN A 66 -2.03 -8.02 16.27
CA GLN A 66 -2.05 -7.02 17.35
C GLN A 66 -0.83 -6.09 17.31
N GLU A 67 0.37 -6.62 17.06
CA GLU A 67 1.60 -5.81 16.91
C GLU A 67 1.44 -4.76 15.78
N ILE A 68 0.85 -5.18 14.65
CA ILE A 68 0.58 -4.30 13.50
C ILE A 68 -0.47 -3.25 13.85
N LEU A 69 -1.61 -3.64 14.45
CA LEU A 69 -2.70 -2.74 14.82
C LEU A 69 -2.28 -1.73 15.89
N GLN A 70 -1.44 -2.14 16.84
CA GLN A 70 -0.81 -1.27 17.84
C GLN A 70 0.30 -0.41 17.26
N GLN A 71 0.58 -0.54 15.96
CA GLN A 71 1.56 0.26 15.26
C GLN A 71 2.96 0.15 15.86
N GLN A 72 3.35 -1.03 16.35
CA GLN A 72 4.69 -1.25 16.90
C GLN A 72 5.77 -0.96 15.85
N ASP A 73 6.84 -0.27 16.28
CA ASP A 73 7.96 0.10 15.41
C ASP A 73 9.04 -0.99 15.40
N VAL A 74 8.68 -2.14 14.85
CA VAL A 74 9.53 -3.33 14.74
C VAL A 74 9.72 -3.72 13.27
N ALA A 75 10.79 -4.48 13.00
CA ALA A 75 10.91 -5.17 11.73
C ALA A 75 10.26 -6.56 11.85
N TYR A 76 9.29 -6.84 11.00
CA TYR A 76 8.56 -8.08 10.96
C TYR A 76 9.32 -9.13 10.15
N ASN A 77 9.16 -10.40 10.52
CA ASN A 77 9.52 -11.49 9.63
C ASN A 77 8.47 -11.53 8.50
N GLU A 78 8.93 -11.51 7.26
CA GLU A 78 8.04 -11.49 6.10
C GLU A 78 7.16 -12.73 5.99
N GLU A 79 7.66 -13.92 6.34
CA GLU A 79 6.84 -15.14 6.36
C GLU A 79 5.67 -15.03 7.35
N ASP A 80 5.84 -14.32 8.47
CA ASP A 80 4.73 -14.07 9.40
C ASP A 80 3.66 -13.17 8.77
N LEU A 81 4.09 -12.15 8.01
CA LEU A 81 3.18 -11.26 7.27
C LEU A 81 2.42 -12.01 6.17
N VAL A 82 3.11 -12.90 5.44
CA VAL A 82 2.49 -13.75 4.42
C VAL A 82 1.46 -14.68 5.05
N ARG A 83 1.84 -15.39 6.12
CA ARG A 83 0.91 -16.27 6.85
C ARG A 83 -0.30 -15.53 7.39
N LEU A 84 -0.10 -14.33 7.94
CA LEU A 84 -1.19 -13.49 8.39
C LEU A 84 -2.07 -13.12 7.20
N TYR A 85 -1.51 -12.56 6.13
CA TYR A 85 -2.24 -12.13 4.94
C TYR A 85 -3.11 -13.23 4.33
N ASP A 86 -2.63 -14.47 4.29
CA ASP A 86 -3.40 -15.62 3.79
C ASP A 86 -4.60 -15.97 4.67
N SER A 87 -4.53 -15.70 5.96
CA SER A 87 -5.61 -15.95 6.91
C SER A 87 -6.70 -14.87 6.89
N LEU A 88 -6.40 -13.70 6.30
CA LEU A 88 -7.29 -12.55 6.31
C LEU A 88 -8.38 -12.66 5.22
N PRO A 89 -9.59 -12.13 5.49
CA PRO A 89 -10.64 -12.09 4.48
C PRO A 89 -10.31 -11.18 3.30
N ALA A 90 -10.86 -11.53 2.14
CA ALA A 90 -10.84 -10.69 0.94
C ALA A 90 -11.63 -9.39 1.14
N VAL A 91 -11.23 -8.36 0.40
CA VAL A 91 -11.97 -7.10 0.27
C VAL A 91 -12.32 -6.85 -1.19
N SER A 92 -13.37 -6.09 -1.44
CA SER A 92 -13.88 -5.73 -2.76
C SER A 92 -13.33 -4.38 -3.23
N ALA A 93 -12.83 -4.32 -4.46
CA ALA A 93 -12.39 -3.05 -5.06
C ALA A 93 -13.52 -2.02 -5.07
N THR A 94 -14.73 -2.42 -5.47
CA THR A 94 -15.87 -1.50 -5.63
C THR A 94 -16.47 -1.08 -4.29
N ASP A 95 -16.61 -2.02 -3.37
CA ASP A 95 -17.42 -1.81 -2.17
C ASP A 95 -16.57 -1.32 -1.00
N ASP A 96 -15.33 -1.79 -0.90
CA ASP A 96 -14.46 -1.53 0.24
C ASP A 96 -13.42 -0.45 -0.02
N LEU A 97 -12.96 -0.23 -1.26
CA LEU A 97 -11.84 0.70 -1.56
C LEU A 97 -12.23 1.93 -2.37
N VAL A 98 -13.01 1.78 -3.45
CA VAL A 98 -13.43 2.90 -4.31
C VAL A 98 -14.29 3.88 -3.52
N GLY A 99 -14.08 5.17 -3.79
CA GLY A 99 -14.74 6.27 -3.07
C GLY A 99 -14.17 6.53 -1.67
N ARG A 100 -12.99 6.00 -1.34
CA ARG A 100 -12.36 6.13 -0.01
C ARG A 100 -10.93 6.65 -0.07
N ALA A 101 -10.48 7.19 1.05
CA ALA A 101 -9.13 7.67 1.26
C ALA A 101 -8.53 6.99 2.49
N TRP A 102 -7.23 6.76 2.44
CA TRP A 102 -6.54 5.87 3.37
C TRP A 102 -5.28 6.53 3.87
N GLN A 103 -4.94 6.31 5.14
CA GLN A 103 -3.64 6.61 5.72
C GLN A 103 -2.75 5.38 5.62
N GLY A 104 -1.55 5.56 5.08
CA GLY A 104 -0.58 4.49 4.92
C GLY A 104 0.37 4.38 6.11
N LYS A 105 0.83 3.17 6.40
CA LYS A 105 1.98 2.91 7.26
C LYS A 105 2.78 1.72 6.72
N ILE A 106 4.09 1.89 6.53
CA ILE A 106 4.98 0.82 6.07
C ILE A 106 5.22 -0.17 7.20
N LEU A 107 5.17 -1.47 6.88
CA LEU A 107 5.60 -2.54 7.77
C LEU A 107 7.00 -2.96 7.36
N ARG A 108 7.99 -2.61 8.18
CA ARG A 108 9.39 -2.89 7.88
C ARG A 108 9.69 -4.37 7.93
N THR A 109 10.46 -4.88 6.98
CA THR A 109 11.03 -6.25 7.00
C THR A 109 12.56 -6.24 7.04
N ASN A 110 13.17 -5.04 6.98
CA ASN A 110 14.60 -4.80 6.81
C ASN A 110 15.20 -5.47 5.57
N ALA A 111 14.38 -5.79 4.58
CA ALA A 111 14.81 -6.51 3.37
C ALA A 111 14.05 -6.07 2.11
N SER A 112 13.19 -5.04 2.21
CA SER A 112 12.33 -4.60 1.12
C SER A 112 12.67 -3.19 0.61
N VAL A 113 12.27 -2.87 -0.62
CA VAL A 113 12.39 -1.51 -1.18
C VAL A 113 11.60 -0.49 -0.36
N LEU A 114 10.45 -0.89 0.21
CA LEU A 114 9.70 -0.01 1.10
C LEU A 114 10.46 0.32 2.40
N ASP A 115 11.38 -0.54 2.88
CA ASP A 115 12.24 -0.18 4.01
C ASP A 115 13.12 1.04 3.68
N LEU A 116 13.66 1.12 2.46
CA LEU A 116 14.43 2.28 2.01
C LEU A 116 13.55 3.54 1.96
N ALA A 117 12.31 3.42 1.46
CA ALA A 117 11.36 4.52 1.44
C ALA A 117 11.01 4.98 2.86
N GLU A 118 10.82 4.04 3.79
CA GLU A 118 10.53 4.34 5.19
C GLU A 118 11.66 5.17 5.82
N TRP A 119 12.91 4.71 5.71
CA TRP A 119 14.05 5.37 6.33
C TRP A 119 14.43 6.69 5.68
N CYS A 120 14.45 6.75 4.36
CA CYS A 120 14.99 7.89 3.63
C CYS A 120 13.95 9.00 3.39
N ILE A 121 12.65 8.65 3.36
CA ILE A 121 11.59 9.58 2.93
C ILE A 121 10.51 9.69 3.99
N ILE A 122 9.80 8.60 4.31
CA ILE A 122 8.57 8.66 5.11
C ILE A 122 8.86 9.09 6.55
N ARG A 123 9.84 8.48 7.21
CA ARG A 123 10.17 8.77 8.60
C ARG A 123 10.68 10.21 8.77
N PRO A 124 11.63 10.72 7.94
CA PRO A 124 12.00 12.14 7.95
C PRO A 124 10.81 13.09 7.75
N LEU A 125 9.95 12.81 6.77
CA LEU A 125 8.76 13.61 6.48
C LEU A 125 7.74 13.59 7.64
N SER A 126 7.63 12.47 8.34
CA SER A 126 6.74 12.33 9.49
C SER A 126 7.11 13.27 10.64
N TYR A 127 8.40 13.53 10.88
CA TYR A 127 8.85 14.53 11.86
C TYR A 127 8.44 15.96 11.50
N LEU A 128 8.20 16.24 10.21
CA LEU A 128 7.67 17.51 9.72
C LEU A 128 6.13 17.55 9.72
N GLY A 129 5.49 16.50 10.23
CA GLY A 129 4.04 16.34 10.25
C GLY A 129 3.45 15.93 8.89
N VAL A 130 4.25 15.37 7.99
CA VAL A 130 3.78 14.85 6.70
C VAL A 130 3.52 13.34 6.85
N LYS A 131 2.30 12.91 6.54
CA LYS A 131 1.92 11.50 6.42
C LYS A 131 1.68 11.15 4.96
N TRP A 132 1.71 9.87 4.64
CA TRP A 132 1.34 9.37 3.33
C TRP A 132 0.07 8.52 3.39
N GLY A 133 -0.49 8.23 2.23
CA GLY A 133 -1.70 7.45 2.11
C GLY A 133 -2.05 7.21 0.65
N LYS A 134 -3.27 6.72 0.43
CA LYS A 134 -3.82 6.44 -0.91
C LYS A 134 -5.24 6.98 -0.99
N ARG A 135 -5.74 7.20 -2.20
CA ARG A 135 -7.14 7.60 -2.42
C ARG A 135 -7.67 7.02 -3.71
N TYR A 136 -8.83 6.41 -3.67
CA TYR A 136 -9.47 5.80 -4.83
C TYR A 136 -10.77 6.54 -5.09
N ARG A 137 -10.82 7.34 -6.15
CA ARG A 137 -11.96 8.23 -6.43
C ARG A 137 -13.05 7.50 -7.19
N THR A 138 -12.64 6.77 -8.22
CA THR A 138 -13.48 5.90 -9.03
C THR A 138 -12.70 4.61 -9.32
N GLN A 139 -13.35 3.66 -9.98
CA GLN A 139 -12.69 2.43 -10.40
C GLN A 139 -11.42 2.70 -11.23
N ASP A 140 -11.44 3.68 -12.14
CA ASP A 140 -10.31 3.98 -13.03
C ASP A 140 -9.49 5.22 -12.63
N LYS A 141 -9.73 5.79 -11.44
CA LYS A 141 -9.03 7.01 -11.00
C LYS A 141 -8.64 6.93 -9.54
N GLY A 142 -7.34 6.92 -9.27
CA GLY A 142 -6.80 6.92 -7.92
C GLY A 142 -5.49 7.69 -7.80
N ASP A 143 -5.15 8.00 -6.56
CA ASP A 143 -3.90 8.61 -6.14
C ASP A 143 -3.11 7.54 -5.37
N PRO A 144 -2.11 6.91 -6.00
CA PRO A 144 -1.33 5.85 -5.34
C PRO A 144 -0.43 6.38 -4.22
N LEU A 145 -0.20 7.70 -4.22
CA LEU A 145 0.52 8.43 -3.19
C LEU A 145 -0.18 9.76 -2.91
N LEU A 146 -0.80 9.85 -1.73
CA LEU A 146 -1.45 11.05 -1.21
C LEU A 146 -0.69 11.55 0.02
N MET A 147 0.00 12.67 -0.11
CA MET A 147 0.70 13.30 1.01
C MET A 147 -0.26 14.18 1.80
N ARG A 148 -0.11 14.14 3.12
CA ARG A 148 -0.97 14.80 4.10
C ARG A 148 -0.11 15.63 5.04
N TRP A 149 -0.16 16.95 4.92
CA TRP A 149 0.58 17.82 5.82
C TRP A 149 -0.29 18.27 6.99
N LYS A 150 0.11 17.86 8.21
CA LYS A 150 -0.55 18.14 9.50
C LYS A 150 -2.05 17.84 9.49
N ASP A 151 -2.46 16.83 8.71
CA ASP A 151 -3.85 16.45 8.47
C ASP A 151 -4.76 17.59 7.96
N LYS A 152 -4.16 18.65 7.40
CA LYS A 152 -4.86 19.85 6.89
C LYS A 152 -4.77 20.00 5.38
N VAL A 153 -3.67 19.58 4.76
CA VAL A 153 -3.45 19.70 3.32
C VAL A 153 -3.19 18.31 2.74
N TYR A 154 -4.00 17.91 1.76
CA TYR A 154 -3.95 16.60 1.12
C TYR A 154 -3.63 16.81 -0.36
N ALA A 155 -2.43 16.42 -0.77
CA ALA A 155 -1.93 16.64 -2.12
C ALA A 155 -1.49 15.31 -2.75
N PRO A 156 -2.04 14.93 -3.91
CA PRO A 156 -1.55 13.77 -4.63
C PRO A 156 -0.15 14.04 -5.17
N ILE A 157 0.70 13.02 -5.15
CA ILE A 157 2.02 13.04 -5.78
C ILE A 157 1.95 12.17 -7.03
N PRO A 158 1.82 12.76 -8.24
CA PRO A 158 1.51 12.03 -9.47
C PRO A 158 2.70 11.23 -10.06
N MET A 159 3.79 11.05 -9.29
CA MET A 159 5.05 10.49 -9.81
C MET A 159 4.95 9.07 -10.36
N TRP A 160 3.96 8.29 -9.90
CA TRP A 160 3.73 6.92 -10.32
C TRP A 160 2.59 6.78 -11.33
N GLY A 161 2.03 7.90 -11.79
CA GLY A 161 0.87 7.90 -12.68
C GLY A 161 -0.44 7.65 -11.96
N ASN A 162 -1.51 7.51 -12.75
CA ASN A 162 -2.83 7.15 -12.25
C ASN A 162 -2.89 5.64 -11.95
N VAL A 163 -3.91 5.25 -11.20
CA VAL A 163 -4.18 3.85 -10.86
C VAL A 163 -5.65 3.51 -11.03
N GLY A 164 -5.89 2.26 -11.39
CA GLY A 164 -7.21 1.62 -11.36
C GLY A 164 -7.35 0.62 -10.22
N MET A 165 -8.59 0.32 -9.85
CA MET A 165 -8.97 -0.67 -8.85
C MET A 165 -9.73 -1.81 -9.52
N THR A 166 -9.26 -3.04 -9.36
CA THR A 166 -9.94 -4.25 -9.82
C THR A 166 -9.75 -5.38 -8.82
N ASP A 167 -10.60 -6.39 -8.84
CA ASP A 167 -10.36 -7.60 -8.06
C ASP A 167 -9.47 -8.55 -8.86
N ILE A 168 -8.31 -8.90 -8.31
CA ILE A 168 -7.34 -9.82 -8.92
C ILE A 168 -7.07 -10.95 -7.95
N LYS A 169 -6.89 -12.16 -8.49
CA LYS A 169 -6.50 -13.33 -7.69
C LYS A 169 -5.07 -13.20 -7.20
N TRP A 170 -4.89 -13.33 -5.90
CA TRP A 170 -3.62 -13.57 -5.23
C TRP A 170 -3.73 -14.87 -4.46
N ARG A 171 -2.91 -15.87 -4.82
CA ARG A 171 -2.91 -17.21 -4.23
C ARG A 171 -4.30 -17.84 -4.18
N GLY A 172 -4.94 -17.88 -5.34
CA GLY A 172 -6.26 -18.48 -5.54
C GLY A 172 -7.45 -17.61 -5.10
N VAL A 173 -7.24 -16.59 -4.25
CA VAL A 173 -8.33 -15.80 -3.68
C VAL A 173 -8.38 -14.41 -4.33
N SER A 174 -9.53 -14.08 -4.94
CA SER A 174 -9.80 -12.76 -5.52
C SER A 174 -9.86 -11.69 -4.43
N THR A 175 -9.21 -10.55 -4.63
CA THR A 175 -9.23 -9.45 -3.68
C THR A 175 -8.97 -8.11 -4.35
N ALA A 176 -9.42 -7.03 -3.72
CA ALA A 176 -9.20 -5.68 -4.19
C ALA A 176 -7.71 -5.46 -4.46
N THR A 177 -7.43 -5.00 -5.66
CA THR A 177 -6.07 -4.80 -6.16
C THR A 177 -5.99 -3.45 -6.84
N MET A 178 -5.02 -2.64 -6.43
CA MET A 178 -4.66 -1.41 -7.13
C MET A 178 -3.65 -1.75 -8.23
N ASN A 179 -3.92 -1.31 -9.45
CA ASN A 179 -3.03 -1.48 -10.59
C ASN A 179 -2.50 -0.12 -11.04
N TYR A 180 -1.19 -0.02 -11.23
CA TYR A 180 -0.57 1.19 -11.77
C TYR A 180 -0.66 1.19 -13.30
N ASP A 181 -1.18 2.26 -13.89
CA ASP A 181 -1.45 2.31 -15.34
C ASP A 181 -0.16 2.15 -16.17
N HIS A 182 0.95 2.70 -15.67
CA HIS A 182 2.22 2.79 -16.40
C HIS A 182 3.36 1.98 -15.77
N GLN A 183 3.10 1.26 -14.67
CA GLN A 183 4.12 0.48 -13.98
C GLN A 183 3.63 -0.96 -13.82
N PRO A 184 4.51 -1.97 -13.91
CA PRO A 184 4.14 -3.36 -13.66
C PRO A 184 4.01 -3.64 -12.15
N TRP A 185 3.33 -2.73 -11.44
CA TRP A 185 3.18 -2.74 -10.00
C TRP A 185 1.73 -3.00 -9.62
N LYS A 186 1.54 -3.68 -8.49
CA LYS A 186 0.22 -3.93 -7.93
C LYS A 186 0.26 -3.84 -6.41
N ASP A 187 -0.83 -3.34 -5.81
CA ASP A 187 -1.06 -3.49 -4.38
C ASP A 187 -2.23 -4.44 -4.18
N TYR A 188 -2.02 -5.57 -3.49
CA TYR A 188 -3.08 -6.50 -3.13
C TYR A 188 -3.50 -6.26 -1.68
N PHE A 189 -4.80 -6.21 -1.41
CA PHE A 189 -5.33 -5.87 -0.09
C PHE A 189 -6.11 -7.00 0.55
N ARG A 190 -6.01 -7.12 1.87
CA ARG A 190 -6.86 -7.96 2.71
C ARG A 190 -7.35 -7.18 3.92
N LEU A 191 -8.49 -7.56 4.48
CA LEU A 191 -9.03 -6.90 5.67
C LEU A 191 -8.26 -7.36 6.91
N LEU A 192 -7.54 -6.44 7.56
CA LEU A 192 -6.80 -6.72 8.79
C LEU A 192 -7.66 -6.54 10.05
N SER A 193 -8.50 -5.52 10.08
CA SER A 193 -9.46 -5.28 11.17
C SER A 193 -10.59 -4.38 10.65
N ASN A 194 -11.77 -4.51 11.25
CA ASN A 194 -12.89 -3.60 11.07
C ASN A 194 -13.57 -3.33 12.41
N ASP A 195 -12.76 -3.03 13.42
CA ASP A 195 -13.24 -2.81 14.79
C ASP A 195 -13.62 -1.34 14.99
N ASP A 196 -14.70 -1.10 15.73
CA ASP A 196 -15.19 0.25 16.08
C ASP A 196 -15.38 1.20 14.88
N GLY A 197 -15.69 0.64 13.71
CA GLY A 197 -15.86 1.40 12.46
C GLY A 197 -14.55 1.88 11.84
N THR A 198 -13.39 1.47 12.37
CA THR A 198 -12.07 1.77 11.82
C THR A 198 -11.59 0.58 10.99
N MET A 199 -11.83 0.65 9.69
CA MET A 199 -11.32 -0.35 8.75
C MET A 199 -9.81 -0.19 8.55
N VAL A 200 -9.06 -1.28 8.74
CA VAL A 200 -7.62 -1.39 8.48
C VAL A 200 -7.40 -2.52 7.48
N LEU A 201 -6.66 -2.23 6.42
CA LEU A 201 -6.25 -3.22 5.42
C LEU A 201 -4.77 -3.54 5.59
N LEU A 202 -4.41 -4.81 5.35
CA LEU A 202 -3.03 -5.22 5.10
C LEU A 202 -2.81 -5.25 3.58
N GLY A 203 -1.77 -4.56 3.12
CA GLY A 203 -1.39 -4.46 1.73
C GLY A 203 0.01 -5.01 1.46
N VAL A 204 0.17 -5.69 0.33
CA VAL A 204 1.48 -6.04 -0.23
C VAL A 204 1.65 -5.32 -1.56
N TRP A 205 2.71 -4.53 -1.69
CA TRP A 205 3.08 -3.90 -2.96
C TRP A 205 4.02 -4.84 -3.70
N THR A 206 3.75 -5.08 -4.97
CA THR A 206 4.55 -5.97 -5.81
C THR A 206 5.04 -5.28 -7.07
N HIS A 207 6.23 -5.64 -7.50
CA HIS A 207 6.72 -5.48 -8.86
C HIS A 207 6.63 -6.83 -9.57
N LYS A 208 5.67 -6.98 -10.50
CA LYS A 208 5.31 -8.27 -11.09
C LYS A 208 5.01 -9.31 -10.01
N HIS A 209 5.89 -10.31 -9.83
CA HIS A 209 5.78 -11.40 -8.85
C HIS A 209 6.57 -11.14 -7.55
N ILE A 210 7.41 -10.10 -7.50
CA ILE A 210 8.27 -9.79 -6.35
C ILE A 210 7.54 -8.82 -5.43
N ALA A 211 7.37 -9.17 -4.16
CA ALA A 211 6.92 -8.24 -3.14
C ALA A 211 8.04 -7.22 -2.86
N GLY A 212 7.73 -5.94 -3.10
CA GLY A 212 8.63 -4.83 -2.82
C GLY A 212 8.42 -4.23 -1.42
N GLY A 213 7.43 -4.73 -0.67
CA GLY A 213 7.23 -4.45 0.74
C GLY A 213 5.77 -4.53 1.19
N TRP A 214 5.58 -4.40 2.49
CA TRP A 214 4.29 -4.53 3.18
C TRP A 214 3.88 -3.21 3.82
N PHE A 215 2.57 -2.98 3.91
CA PHE A 215 2.04 -1.78 4.52
C PHE A 215 0.60 -1.99 5.01
N THR A 216 0.11 -1.06 5.83
CA THR A 216 -1.30 -0.98 6.18
C THR A 216 -1.95 0.25 5.58
N LEU A 217 -3.25 0.16 5.35
CA LEU A 217 -4.11 1.28 5.02
C LEU A 217 -5.21 1.40 6.07
N THR A 218 -5.23 2.49 6.81
CA THR A 218 -6.31 2.83 7.76
C THR A 218 -7.28 3.79 7.09
N LEU A 219 -8.58 3.50 7.14
CA LEU A 219 -9.61 4.33 6.51
C LEU A 219 -9.63 5.73 7.14
N ASP A 220 -9.66 6.76 6.30
CA ASP A 220 -9.89 8.15 6.71
C ASP A 220 -11.23 8.64 6.12
N PRO A 221 -12.34 8.53 6.87
CA PRO A 221 -13.68 8.81 6.36
C PRO A 221 -13.93 10.29 6.09
N ASP A 222 -13.08 11.17 6.61
CA ASP A 222 -13.26 12.62 6.54
C ASP A 222 -12.67 13.26 5.27
N VAL A 223 -11.85 12.52 4.52
CA VAL A 223 -11.20 13.02 3.32
C VAL A 223 -12.12 12.85 2.11
N VAL A 224 -12.35 13.96 1.40
CA VAL A 224 -13.19 13.96 0.20
C VAL A 224 -12.49 13.22 -0.95
N THR A 225 -13.23 12.31 -1.57
CA THR A 225 -12.87 11.60 -2.81
C THR A 225 -13.50 12.21 -4.05
#